data_AF-A0A1H6TXD8-F1
#
_entry.id   AF-A0A1H6TXD8-F1
#
_cell.length_a   1.000
_cell.length_b   1.000
_cell.length_c   1.000
_cell.angle_alpha   90.00
_cell.angle_beta   90.00
_cell.angle_gamma   90.00
#
_symmetry.space_group_name_H-M   'P 1'
#
loop_
_entity.id
_entity.type
_entity.pdbx_description
1 polymer ?
#
loop_
_entity_poly.entity_id
_entity_poly.type
_entity_poly.pdbx_seq_one_letter_code
_entity_poly.pdbx_strand_id
1 'polypeptide(L)'
;MREFTSDWALTPNLFLTKNEVEIIDCLVDHREMPAKFEENHVISFYNGQDFHLVLYFSQLQDRGFHMYVVRDFSVNVEDLILLHQLFAKLISDGLSIHILSKAQNQIDDIIFMTDTFRAMIHKDEPNFFE
;
A
#
# COMPACT_ATOMS: atom_id res chain seq x y z
N MET A 1 4.89 18.85 -6.16
CA MET A 1 3.98 17.99 -5.39
C MET A 1 2.78 17.77 -6.30
N ARG A 2 2.68 16.61 -6.97
CA ARG A 2 1.48 16.29 -7.76
C ARG A 2 0.43 15.83 -6.77
N GLU A 3 -0.68 16.56 -6.68
CA GLU A 3 -1.85 16.12 -5.93
C GLU A 3 -2.45 14.91 -6.67
N PHE A 4 -2.46 13.75 -6.01
CA PHE A 4 -3.21 12.59 -6.49
C PHE A 4 -4.69 12.96 -6.53
N THR A 5 -5.28 12.99 -7.73
CA THR A 5 -6.74 13.09 -7.90
C THR A 5 -7.36 11.77 -7.44
N SER A 6 -8.11 11.79 -6.33
CA SER A 6 -8.52 10.59 -5.61
C SER A 6 -9.56 9.75 -6.37
N ASP A 7 -9.16 8.59 -6.89
CA ASP A 7 -10.08 7.52 -7.28
C ASP A 7 -10.38 6.60 -6.08
N TRP A 8 -11.23 7.12 -5.19
CA TRP A 8 -11.75 6.53 -3.94
C TRP A 8 -10.85 6.64 -2.70
N ALA A 9 -11.19 7.61 -1.85
CA ALA A 9 -10.78 7.60 -0.44
C ALA A 9 -11.59 6.54 0.32
N LEU A 10 -10.89 5.58 0.94
CA LEU A 10 -11.49 4.59 1.84
C LEU A 10 -11.61 5.16 3.26
N THR A 11 -10.62 5.96 3.65
CA THR A 11 -10.60 6.81 4.85
C THR A 11 -9.90 8.14 4.50
N PRO A 12 -9.77 9.10 5.43
CA PRO A 12 -8.97 10.30 5.19
C PRO A 12 -7.48 10.04 4.88
N ASN A 13 -6.91 8.89 5.29
CA ASN A 13 -5.50 8.57 5.07
C ASN A 13 -5.28 7.32 4.21
N LEU A 14 -6.30 6.50 3.95
CA LEU A 14 -6.22 5.33 3.08
C LEU A 14 -6.92 5.60 1.75
N PHE A 15 -6.14 5.51 0.66
CA PHE A 15 -6.59 5.73 -0.71
C PHE A 15 -6.38 4.48 -1.53
N LEU A 16 -7.28 4.26 -2.49
CA LEU A 16 -7.09 3.32 -3.59
C LEU A 16 -6.94 4.14 -4.87
N THR A 17 -6.23 3.61 -5.85
CA THR A 17 -6.36 4.04 -7.24
C THR A 17 -6.16 2.83 -8.16
N LYS A 18 -6.85 2.88 -9.30
CA LYS A 18 -6.69 1.93 -10.41
C LYS A 18 -6.23 2.64 -11.69
N ASN A 19 -5.85 3.92 -11.60
CA ASN A 19 -5.34 4.67 -12.73
C ASN A 19 -3.95 4.15 -13.10
N GLU A 20 -3.88 3.29 -14.11
CA GLU A 20 -2.64 2.62 -14.49
C GLU A 20 -1.53 3.59 -14.90
N VAL A 21 -1.87 4.73 -15.51
CA VAL A 21 -0.87 5.74 -15.89
C VAL A 21 -0.21 6.33 -14.65
N GLU A 22 -1.01 6.71 -13.65
CA GLU A 22 -0.48 7.23 -12.38
C GLU A 22 0.35 6.18 -11.62
N ILE A 23 -0.11 4.92 -11.62
CA ILE A 23 0.59 3.84 -10.93
C ILE A 23 1.92 3.53 -11.61
N ILE A 24 1.95 3.44 -12.94
CA ILE A 24 3.18 3.16 -13.71
C ILE A 24 4.18 4.29 -13.54
N ASP A 25 3.75 5.55 -13.67
CA ASP A 25 4.62 6.71 -13.44
C ASP A 25 5.21 6.66 -12.02
N CYS A 26 4.37 6.38 -11.02
CA CYS A 26 4.81 6.26 -9.64
C CYS A 26 5.85 5.12 -9.44
N LEU A 27 5.60 3.94 -10.00
CA LEU A 27 6.53 2.81 -9.92
C LEU A 27 7.86 3.12 -10.62
N VAL A 28 7.84 3.80 -11.76
CA VAL A 28 9.05 4.17 -12.50
C VAL A 28 9.86 5.21 -11.73
N ASP A 29 9.21 6.25 -11.20
CA ASP A 29 9.86 7.31 -10.42
C ASP A 29 10.58 6.77 -9.17
N HIS A 30 10.03 5.71 -8.57
CA HIS A 30 10.61 5.06 -7.38
C HIS A 30 11.50 3.85 -7.70
N ARG A 31 11.69 3.51 -8.98
CA ARG A 31 12.47 2.34 -9.46
C ARG A 31 11.94 0.99 -8.97
N GLU A 32 10.64 0.90 -8.75
CA GLU A 32 9.92 -0.28 -8.25
C GLU A 32 9.16 -1.03 -9.36
N MET A 33 9.29 -0.60 -10.62
CA MET A 33 8.62 -1.21 -11.76
C MET A 33 9.09 -2.66 -11.99
N PRO A 34 8.18 -3.66 -12.00
CA PRO A 34 8.54 -5.05 -12.31
C PRO A 34 9.14 -5.19 -13.70
N ALA A 35 10.14 -6.06 -13.83
CA ALA A 35 10.76 -6.35 -15.13
C ALA A 35 9.91 -7.26 -16.04
N LYS A 36 8.96 -8.00 -15.46
CA LYS A 36 8.09 -8.95 -16.15
C LYS A 36 6.66 -8.78 -15.64
N PHE A 37 5.68 -9.14 -16.45
CA PHE A 37 4.24 -8.98 -16.19
C PHE A 37 3.45 -10.27 -16.43
N GLU A 38 4.16 -11.40 -16.49
CA GLU A 38 3.59 -12.74 -16.72
C GLU A 38 2.96 -13.30 -15.44
N GLU A 39 3.37 -12.80 -14.27
CA GLU A 39 2.91 -13.25 -12.95
C GLU A 39 2.36 -12.10 -12.11
N ASN A 40 1.66 -12.45 -11.03
CA ASN A 40 1.14 -11.46 -10.09
C ASN A 40 2.29 -10.84 -9.30
N HIS A 41 2.23 -9.52 -9.06
CA HIS A 41 3.21 -8.82 -8.24
C HIS A 41 2.57 -8.12 -7.06
N VAL A 42 3.29 -8.14 -5.93
CA VAL A 42 3.01 -7.32 -4.75
C VAL A 42 4.27 -6.51 -4.51
N ILE A 43 4.13 -5.20 -4.56
CA ILE A 43 5.23 -4.24 -4.52
C ILE A 43 4.90 -3.24 -3.43
N SER A 44 5.84 -3.00 -2.53
CA SER A 44 5.65 -2.12 -1.40
C SER A 44 6.85 -1.19 -1.27
N PHE A 45 6.60 0.11 -1.12
CA PHE A 45 7.66 1.10 -0.95
C PHE A 45 7.15 2.29 -0.15
N TYR A 46 8.09 3.15 0.27
CA TYR A 46 7.81 4.35 1.04
C TYR A 46 8.10 5.57 0.19
N ASN A 47 7.21 6.57 0.25
CA ASN A 47 7.42 7.87 -0.37
C ASN A 47 7.24 8.96 0.68
N GLY A 48 8.34 9.46 1.22
CA GLY A 48 8.32 10.34 2.39
C GLY A 48 7.77 9.60 3.61
N GLN A 49 6.60 10.03 4.08
CA GLN A 49 5.90 9.45 5.24
C GLN A 49 4.83 8.44 4.84
N ASP A 50 4.56 8.30 3.55
CA ASP A 50 3.44 7.50 3.05
C ASP A 50 3.91 6.09 2.70
N PHE A 51 3.03 5.11 2.97
CA PHE A 51 3.20 3.73 2.56
C PHE A 51 2.42 3.47 1.28
N HIS A 52 3.10 2.96 0.25
CA HIS A 52 2.51 2.56 -1.01
C HIS A 52 2.54 1.05 -1.16
N LEU A 53 1.40 0.46 -1.52
CA LEU A 53 1.25 -0.97 -1.80
C LEU A 53 0.58 -1.16 -3.16
N VAL A 54 1.33 -1.67 -4.12
CA VAL A 54 0.85 -1.93 -5.49
C VAL A 54 0.68 -3.43 -5.71
N LEU A 55 -0.50 -3.79 -6.19
CA LEU A 55 -0.84 -5.13 -6.64
C LEU A 55 -0.98 -5.11 -8.17
N TYR A 56 -0.26 -6.00 -8.83
CA TYR A 56 -0.45 -6.30 -10.24
C TYR A 56 -1.03 -7.69 -10.40
N PHE A 57 -2.15 -7.79 -11.11
CA PHE A 57 -2.81 -9.05 -11.45
C PHE A 57 -2.47 -9.38 -12.92
N SER A 58 -1.91 -10.56 -13.19
CA SER A 58 -1.47 -10.93 -14.55
C SER A 58 -2.54 -11.68 -15.36
N GLN A 59 -3.50 -12.28 -14.66
CA GLN A 59 -4.58 -13.07 -15.26
C GLN A 59 -5.50 -12.17 -16.10
N LEU A 60 -5.89 -12.65 -17.29
CA LEU A 60 -6.56 -11.82 -18.30
C LEU A 60 -7.90 -11.23 -17.83
N GLN A 61 -8.60 -11.93 -16.95
CA GLN A 61 -9.94 -11.58 -16.46
C GLN A 61 -9.96 -10.41 -15.48
N ASP A 62 -8.86 -10.20 -14.75
CA ASP A 62 -8.69 -9.19 -13.71
C ASP A 62 -7.37 -8.43 -13.87
N ARG A 63 -6.80 -8.46 -15.08
CA ARG A 63 -5.49 -7.86 -15.37
C ARG A 63 -5.50 -6.37 -15.07
N GLY A 64 -4.48 -5.92 -14.38
CA GLY A 64 -4.22 -4.50 -14.16
C GLY A 64 -3.59 -4.23 -12.81
N PHE A 65 -3.44 -2.93 -12.52
CA PHE A 65 -2.85 -2.45 -11.28
C PHE A 65 -3.90 -1.92 -10.32
N HIS A 66 -3.72 -2.25 -9.03
CA HIS A 66 -4.35 -1.56 -7.92
C HIS A 66 -3.25 -1.01 -7.01
N MET A 67 -3.32 0.27 -6.65
CA MET A 67 -2.41 0.88 -5.68
C MET A 67 -3.18 1.37 -4.47
N TYR A 68 -2.73 0.94 -3.29
CA TYR A 68 -3.20 1.45 -2.00
C TYR A 68 -2.14 2.38 -1.42
N VAL A 69 -2.56 3.50 -0.86
CA VAL A 69 -1.68 4.47 -0.21
C VAL A 69 -2.21 4.74 1.19
N VAL A 70 -1.38 4.50 2.21
CA VAL A 70 -1.63 4.92 3.59
C VAL A 70 -0.75 6.12 3.89
N ARG A 71 -1.36 7.29 4.04
CA ARG A 71 -0.66 8.52 4.38
C ARG A 71 -0.15 8.51 5.80
N ASP A 72 1.07 8.99 6.01
CA ASP A 72 1.76 8.98 7.31
C ASP A 72 1.46 7.70 8.10
N PHE A 73 1.78 6.56 7.48
CA PHE A 73 1.38 5.23 7.96
C PHE A 73 1.90 4.93 9.37
N SER A 74 3.00 5.58 9.76
CA SER A 74 3.64 5.43 11.06
C SER A 74 2.81 6.02 12.21
N VAL A 75 1.92 6.95 11.89
CA VAL A 75 0.97 7.56 12.83
C VAL A 75 -0.43 6.98 12.63
N ASN A 76 -0.81 6.72 11.37
CA ASN A 76 -2.14 6.21 10.99
C ASN A 76 -2.20 4.68 10.96
N VAL A 77 -1.80 4.02 12.05
CA VAL A 77 -1.71 2.55 12.14
C VAL A 77 -3.07 1.88 11.97
N GLU A 78 -4.15 2.54 12.40
CA GLU A 78 -5.52 2.04 12.23
C GLU A 78 -5.89 1.83 10.76
N ASP A 79 -5.35 2.66 9.85
CA ASP A 79 -5.58 2.53 8.41
C ASP A 79 -4.82 1.33 7.81
N LEU A 80 -3.64 0.99 8.34
CA LEU A 80 -2.94 -0.26 8.01
C LEU A 80 -3.73 -1.49 8.47
N ILE A 81 -4.26 -1.45 9.70
CA ILE A 81 -5.09 -2.53 10.25
C ILE A 81 -6.37 -2.70 9.43
N LEU A 82 -7.01 -1.60 9.01
CA LEU A 82 -8.17 -1.63 8.14
C LEU A 82 -7.84 -2.26 6.79
N LEU A 83 -6.72 -1.88 6.17
CA LEU A 83 -6.28 -2.47 4.91
C LEU A 83 -6.01 -3.98 5.04
N HIS A 84 -5.37 -4.40 6.14
CA HIS A 84 -5.18 -5.82 6.45
C HIS A 84 -6.53 -6.56 6.58
N GLN A 85 -7.50 -5.99 7.29
CA GLN A 85 -8.84 -6.58 7.45
C GLN A 85 -9.61 -6.65 6.14
N LEU A 86 -9.49 -5.64 5.27
CA LEU A 86 -10.07 -5.64 3.93
C LEU A 86 -9.55 -6.84 3.12
N PHE A 87 -8.23 -7.06 3.13
CA PHE A 87 -7.64 -8.20 2.43
C PHE A 87 -8.06 -9.53 3.06
N ALA A 88 -8.14 -9.62 4.39
CA ALA A 88 -8.61 -10.83 5.08
C ALA A 88 -10.02 -11.20 4.62
N LYS A 89 -10.90 -10.19 4.47
CA LYS A 89 -12.26 -10.39 4.00
C LYS A 89 -12.30 -10.88 2.55
N LEU A 90 -11.54 -10.24 1.66
CA LEU A 90 -11.46 -10.64 0.25
C LEU A 90 -10.91 -12.06 0.08
N ILE A 91 -9.89 -12.43 0.87
CA ILE A 91 -9.33 -13.79 0.90
C ILE A 91 -10.39 -14.79 1.38
N SER A 92 -11.12 -14.46 2.45
CA SER A 92 -12.21 -15.30 2.97
C SER A 92 -13.33 -15.51 1.94
N ASP A 93 -13.53 -14.55 1.04
CA ASP A 93 -14.50 -14.65 -0.05
C ASP A 93 -13.95 -15.40 -1.28
N GLY A 94 -12.71 -15.93 -1.19
CA GLY A 94 -12.06 -16.73 -2.21
C GLY A 94 -11.43 -15.92 -3.35
N LEU A 95 -11.32 -14.60 -3.20
CA LEU A 95 -10.82 -13.70 -4.23
C LEU A 95 -9.30 -13.56 -4.15
N SER A 96 -8.62 -13.80 -5.27
CA SER A 96 -7.19 -13.53 -5.48
C SER A 96 -6.30 -13.92 -4.29
N ILE A 97 -6.58 -15.08 -3.69
CA ILE A 97 -6.06 -15.53 -2.39
C ILE A 97 -4.54 -15.34 -2.29
N HIS A 98 -3.79 -15.86 -3.27
CA HIS A 98 -2.33 -15.89 -3.19
C HIS A 98 -1.69 -14.50 -3.14
N ILE A 99 -2.12 -13.58 -4.02
CA ILE A 99 -1.56 -12.22 -4.09
C ILE A 99 -1.99 -11.41 -2.85
N LEU A 100 -3.24 -11.56 -2.39
CA LEU A 100 -3.72 -10.86 -1.20
C LEU A 100 -3.06 -11.36 0.08
N SER A 101 -2.82 -12.67 0.23
CA SER A 101 -2.06 -13.19 1.39
C SER A 101 -0.63 -12.67 1.40
N LYS A 102 0.03 -12.57 0.23
CA LYS A 102 1.36 -11.97 0.13
C LYS A 102 1.34 -10.48 0.51
N ALA A 103 0.31 -9.76 0.11
CA ALA A 103 0.12 -8.36 0.47
C ALA A 103 -0.14 -8.16 1.97
N GLN A 104 -0.92 -9.05 2.60
CA GLN A 104 -1.12 -9.03 4.05
C GLN A 104 0.18 -9.18 4.81
N ASN A 105 1.04 -10.14 4.42
CA ASN A 105 2.32 -10.32 5.10
C ASN A 105 3.18 -9.04 5.07
N GLN A 106 3.17 -8.29 3.96
CA GLN A 106 3.87 -7.01 3.89
C GLN A 106 3.27 -5.94 4.81
N ILE A 107 1.94 -5.91 4.95
CA ILE A 107 1.27 -5.00 5.88
C ILE A 107 1.60 -5.39 7.32
N ASP A 108 1.61 -6.68 7.65
CA ASP A 108 1.93 -7.18 8.99
C ASP A 108 3.36 -6.81 9.41
N ASP A 109 4.33 -6.98 8.52
CA ASP A 109 5.72 -6.57 8.75
C ASP A 109 5.81 -5.07 9.08
N ILE A 110 5.03 -4.23 8.39
CA ILE A 110 5.00 -2.78 8.61
C ILE A 110 4.32 -2.43 9.93
N ILE A 111 3.18 -3.05 10.23
CA ILE A 111 2.48 -2.89 11.51
C ILE A 111 3.41 -3.25 12.67
N PHE A 112 4.20 -4.32 12.53
CA PHE A 112 5.17 -4.72 13.56
C PHE A 112 6.30 -3.69 13.73
N MET A 113 6.66 -2.98 12.66
CA MET A 113 7.73 -1.99 12.65
C MET A 113 7.27 -0.54 12.86
N THR A 114 5.97 -0.30 13.10
CA THR A 114 5.41 1.05 13.07
C THR A 114 6.08 2.02 14.05
N ASP A 115 6.41 1.58 15.26
CA ASP A 115 7.13 2.39 16.24
C ASP A 115 8.54 2.76 15.76
N THR A 116 9.21 1.84 15.07
CA THR A 116 10.54 2.09 14.48
C THR A 116 10.43 3.11 13.35
N PHE A 117 9.43 2.97 12.47
CA PHE A 117 9.18 3.94 11.41
C PHE A 117 8.84 5.31 11.97
N ARG A 118 7.97 5.38 12.98
CA ARG A 118 7.61 6.63 13.65
C ARG A 118 8.85 7.31 14.23
N ALA A 119 9.68 6.57 14.96
CA ALA A 119 10.93 7.06 15.51
C ALA A 119 12.00 7.38 14.43
N MET A 120 11.84 6.95 13.19
CA MET A 120 12.75 7.28 12.08
C MET A 120 12.28 8.47 11.26
N ILE A 121 10.98 8.54 10.99
CA ILE A 121 10.32 9.51 10.12
C ILE A 121 10.05 10.81 10.89
N HIS A 122 9.64 10.71 12.15
CA HIS A 122 9.22 11.83 13.00
C HIS A 122 10.22 12.15 14.11
N LYS A 123 11.53 11.94 13.85
CA LYS A 123 12.62 12.16 14.82
C LYS A 123 12.63 13.55 15.47
N ASP A 124 12.09 14.54 14.77
CA ASP A 124 12.08 15.95 15.21
C ASP A 124 10.73 16.35 15.85
N GLU A 125 9.75 15.45 15.94
CA GLU A 125 8.48 15.71 16.62
C GLU A 125 8.56 15.28 18.10
N PRO A 126 8.13 16.12 19.06
CA PRO A 126 8.12 15.73 20.46
C PRO A 126 7.22 14.52 20.67
N ASN A 127 7.73 13.47 21.31
CA ASN A 127 6.91 12.36 21.79
C ASN A 127 5.95 12.88 22.88
N PHE A 128 4.70 13.15 22.50
CA PHE A 128 3.64 13.53 23.44
C PHE A 128 2.97 12.33 24.14
N PHE A 129 3.60 11.16 24.07
CA PHE A 129 3.13 9.94 24.72
C PHE A 129 4.20 9.44 25.72
N GLU A 130 4.33 10.15 26.84
CA GLU A 130 4.80 9.61 28.13
C GLU A 130 3.67 9.72 29.16
#